data_AF-A0A2V9DBV5-F1
#
_entry.id   AF-A0A2V9DBV5-F1
#
_cell.length_a   1.000
_cell.length_b   1.000
_cell.length_c   1.000
_cell.angle_alpha   90.00
_cell.angle_beta   90.00
_cell.angle_gamma   90.00
#
_symmetry.space_group_name_H-M   'P 1'
#
loop_
_entity.id
_entity.type
_entity.pdbx_description
1 polymer ?
#
loop_
_entity_poly.entity_id
_entity_poly.type
_entity_poly.pdbx_seq_one_letter_code
_entity_poly.pdbx_strand_id
1 'polypeptide(L)'
;MNDPVRVAVVGATGYAGFELARLLLRHPGTTKPTFYLRENGKPVNCLTEIFPQLRGWGEAPCRAFSVRAIAESGAQLAFLATPHEGSLEIAPQLLDAGLRVVDLSGAFRFRDPGTFENWYNLPAPDAELLAQAVYGLPELYGKAVINAKLVANPGCYPTSVILGLRPLVEAGWIAPGRGVVCDCKSGASGAGKEPKRELQFVELDENFRAYGLFTHRHAPEVTEHLGIAAREIIFSTHLLPLARGILSTLYVWLEPRRDAAEIETLYRRFYAGRPMVRLWPAGRLPEVQHVAHTNFCDIGFALDSQGERLVVVSCLDNLGKGAAGQAVQNMNAMMGFEEATGLQ
;
A
#
# COMPACT_ATOMS: atom_id res chain seq x y z
N MET A 1 4.70 28.78 -2.34
CA MET A 1 4.77 27.64 -1.40
C MET A 1 3.41 27.52 -0.77
N ASN A 2 2.76 26.37 -0.85
CA ASN A 2 1.51 26.13 -0.10
C ASN A 2 1.80 26.22 1.40
N ASP A 3 0.82 26.66 2.18
CA ASP A 3 0.94 26.61 3.64
C ASP A 3 1.16 25.17 4.10
N PRO A 4 2.03 24.94 5.11
CA PRO A 4 2.31 23.59 5.62
C PRO A 4 1.03 22.89 6.09
N VAL A 5 0.87 21.64 5.68
CA VAL A 5 -0.29 20.83 6.01
C VAL A 5 -0.19 20.30 7.44
N ARG A 6 -1.27 20.46 8.22
CA ARG A 6 -1.39 19.85 9.54
C ARG A 6 -1.99 18.46 9.42
N VAL A 7 -1.25 17.45 9.90
CA VAL A 7 -1.66 16.04 9.83
C VAL A 7 -1.84 15.42 11.21
N ALA A 8 -2.87 14.59 11.33
CA ALA A 8 -3.10 13.71 12.47
C ALA A 8 -2.76 12.27 12.08
N VAL A 9 -2.15 11.51 12.98
CA VAL A 9 -1.82 10.09 12.75
C VAL A 9 -2.38 9.25 13.88
N VAL A 10 -3.25 8.30 13.56
CA VAL A 10 -3.80 7.31 14.50
C VAL A 10 -3.12 5.97 14.25
N GLY A 11 -2.67 5.29 15.30
CA GLY A 11 -2.05 3.96 15.18
C GLY A 11 -0.53 3.96 14.90
N ALA A 12 0.18 4.99 15.34
CA ALA A 12 1.63 5.13 15.13
C ALA A 12 2.50 4.02 15.75
N THR A 13 1.94 3.20 16.65
CA THR A 13 2.67 2.15 17.38
C THR A 13 2.87 0.85 16.60
N GLY A 14 2.09 0.63 15.52
CA GLY A 14 2.27 -0.46 14.57
C GLY A 14 3.40 -0.17 13.56
N TYR A 15 3.74 -1.15 12.72
CA TYR A 15 4.85 -0.98 11.77
C TYR A 15 4.56 0.04 10.66
N ALA A 16 3.37 0.01 10.05
CA ALA A 16 2.98 1.00 9.05
C ALA A 16 2.86 2.41 9.68
N GLY A 17 2.31 2.51 10.89
CA GLY A 17 2.23 3.77 11.63
C GLY A 17 3.61 4.35 12.01
N PHE A 18 4.55 3.49 12.39
CA PHE A 18 5.94 3.90 12.64
C PHE A 18 6.61 4.40 11.35
N GLU A 19 6.41 3.70 10.23
CA GLU A 19 6.95 4.12 8.94
C GLU A 19 6.34 5.45 8.47
N LEU A 20 5.03 5.67 8.69
CA LEU A 20 4.37 6.95 8.46
C LEU A 20 5.01 8.07 9.29
N ALA A 21 5.25 7.83 10.58
CA ALA A 21 5.93 8.80 11.45
C ALA A 21 7.32 9.16 10.91
N ARG A 22 8.09 8.14 10.48
CA ARG A 22 9.43 8.28 9.87
C ARG A 22 9.41 9.19 8.63
N LEU A 23 8.38 9.08 7.80
CA LEU A 23 8.24 9.88 6.58
C LEU A 23 7.74 11.30 6.91
N LEU A 24 6.64 11.42 7.65
CA LEU A 24 5.97 12.69 7.93
C LEU A 24 6.82 13.66 8.78
N LEU A 25 7.62 13.15 9.73
CA LEU A 25 8.50 14.02 10.53
C LEU A 25 9.56 14.75 9.71
N ARG A 26 9.85 14.27 8.49
CA ARG A 26 10.84 14.87 7.57
C ARG A 26 10.19 15.45 6.30
N HIS A 27 8.86 15.40 6.20
CA HIS A 27 8.17 15.85 5.02
C HIS A 27 8.14 17.39 4.98
N PRO A 28 8.68 18.04 3.94
CA PRO A 28 8.85 19.50 3.91
C PRO A 28 7.52 20.26 3.80
N GLY A 29 6.47 19.61 3.29
CA GLY A 29 5.14 20.19 3.13
C GLY A 29 4.22 20.06 4.34
N THR A 30 4.65 19.44 5.46
CA THR A 30 3.81 19.26 6.65
C THR A 30 4.34 20.05 7.84
N THR A 31 3.44 20.53 8.70
CA THR A 31 3.84 20.90 10.07
C THR A 31 4.25 19.64 10.84
N LYS A 32 4.75 19.82 12.07
CA LYS A 32 4.99 18.68 12.96
C LYS A 32 3.69 17.85 13.10
N PRO A 33 3.71 16.54 12.74
CA PRO A 33 2.54 15.68 12.84
C PRO A 33 2.13 15.47 14.31
N THR A 34 0.83 15.39 14.59
CA THR A 34 0.34 14.99 15.93
C THR A 34 -0.08 13.52 15.91
N PHE A 35 0.46 12.74 16.84
CA PHE A 35 0.21 11.31 16.95
C PHE A 35 -0.83 11.05 18.04
N TYR A 36 -1.89 10.33 17.70
CA TYR A 36 -2.98 10.02 18.62
C TYR A 36 -2.89 8.56 19.05
N LEU A 37 -2.76 8.36 20.36
CA LEU A 37 -2.53 7.05 20.97
C LEU A 37 -3.72 6.67 21.85
N ARG A 38 -4.13 5.40 21.81
CA ARG A 38 -5.07 4.88 22.81
C ARG A 38 -4.38 4.87 24.17
N GLU A 39 -5.04 5.41 25.19
CA GLU A 39 -4.49 5.47 26.54
C GLU A 39 -4.55 4.08 27.20
N ASN A 40 -3.39 3.45 27.32
CA ASN A 40 -3.23 2.14 27.97
C ASN A 40 -2.28 2.24 29.18
N GLY A 41 -2.30 3.35 29.91
CA GLY A 41 -1.41 3.59 31.05
C GLY A 41 -0.93 5.03 31.15
N LYS A 42 0.36 5.22 31.46
CA LYS A 42 0.94 6.57 31.63
C LYS A 42 0.82 7.38 30.33
N PRO A 43 0.45 8.68 30.40
CA PRO A 43 0.44 9.55 29.25
C PRO A 43 1.81 9.58 28.57
N VAL A 44 1.82 9.38 27.26
CA VAL A 44 2.99 9.55 26.40
C VAL A 44 2.86 10.90 25.72
N ASN A 45 3.81 11.81 25.94
CA ASN A 45 3.75 13.16 25.41
C ASN A 45 4.53 13.31 24.11
N CYS A 46 5.52 12.44 23.88
CA CYS A 46 6.29 12.40 22.64
C CYS A 46 6.48 10.98 22.12
N LEU A 47 6.34 10.78 20.82
CA LEU A 47 6.49 9.48 20.17
C LEU A 47 7.89 8.89 20.37
N THR A 48 8.91 9.73 20.58
CA THR A 48 10.29 9.30 20.87
C THR A 48 10.44 8.57 22.22
N GLU A 49 9.46 8.65 23.11
CA GLU A 49 9.41 7.86 24.35
C GLU A 49 9.11 6.38 24.06
N ILE A 50 8.33 6.11 23.01
CA ILE A 50 8.03 4.76 22.51
C ILE A 50 9.08 4.30 21.49
N PHE A 51 9.56 5.23 20.66
CA PHE A 51 10.51 4.97 19.59
C PHE A 51 11.74 5.88 19.70
N PRO A 52 12.70 5.57 20.58
CA PRO A 52 13.90 6.39 20.78
C PRO A 52 14.72 6.63 19.51
N GLN A 53 14.63 5.73 18.52
CA GLN A 53 15.28 5.88 17.22
C GLN A 53 14.77 7.08 16.39
N LEU A 54 13.64 7.69 16.74
CA LEU A 54 13.13 8.91 16.11
C LEU A 54 13.71 10.20 16.71
N ARG A 55 14.58 10.11 17.72
CA ARG A 55 15.23 11.29 18.32
C ARG A 55 16.05 12.04 17.28
N GLY A 56 16.00 13.37 17.34
CA GLY A 56 16.69 14.27 16.40
C GLY A 56 15.93 14.54 15.11
N TRP A 57 14.75 13.97 14.92
CA TRP A 57 13.93 14.14 13.71
C TRP A 57 12.81 15.18 13.90
N GLY A 58 12.96 16.06 14.88
CA GLY A 58 11.95 17.04 15.30
C GLY A 58 11.12 16.57 16.51
N GLU A 59 10.18 17.41 16.94
CA GLU A 59 9.21 17.02 17.97
C GLU A 59 8.12 16.15 17.34
N ALA A 60 7.79 15.05 18.01
CA ALA A 60 6.75 14.12 17.60
C ALA A 60 5.65 14.09 18.67
N PRO A 61 4.82 15.16 18.80
CA PRO A 61 3.87 15.29 19.89
C PRO A 61 2.82 14.18 19.86
N CYS A 62 2.60 13.59 21.03
CA CYS A 62 1.55 12.59 21.25
C CYS A 62 0.40 13.20 22.04
N ARG A 63 -0.82 12.76 21.72
CA ARG A 63 -2.04 13.10 22.46
C ARG A 63 -2.88 11.84 22.67
N ALA A 64 -3.70 11.87 23.71
CA ALA A 64 -4.74 10.87 23.91
C ALA A 64 -5.68 10.86 22.69
N PHE A 65 -5.98 9.67 22.19
CA PHE A 65 -6.88 9.50 21.08
C PHE A 65 -8.32 9.82 21.47
N SER A 66 -8.91 10.80 20.81
CA SER A 66 -10.36 10.92 20.62
C SER A 66 -10.62 11.62 19.29
N VAL A 67 -11.73 11.27 18.63
CA VAL A 67 -12.16 11.94 17.39
C VAL A 67 -12.29 13.45 17.61
N ARG A 68 -12.87 13.86 18.75
CA ARG A 68 -13.00 15.26 19.14
C ARG A 68 -11.66 15.98 19.20
N ALA A 69 -10.66 15.39 19.86
CA ALA A 69 -9.33 16.00 19.96
C ALA A 69 -8.66 16.17 18.59
N ILE A 70 -8.88 15.23 17.66
CA ILE A 70 -8.40 15.33 16.27
C ILE A 70 -9.12 16.48 15.54
N ALA A 71 -10.45 16.53 15.62
CA ALA A 71 -11.26 17.58 14.99
C ALA A 71 -10.89 19.00 15.49
N GLU A 72 -10.66 19.15 16.79
CA GLU A 72 -10.29 20.43 17.42
C GLU A 72 -8.80 20.81 17.20
N SER A 73 -7.98 19.91 16.64
CA SER A 73 -6.54 20.15 16.45
C SER A 73 -6.20 21.07 15.26
N GLY A 74 -7.18 21.34 14.39
CA GLY A 74 -6.97 22.06 13.13
C GLY A 74 -6.23 21.25 12.07
N ALA A 75 -6.09 19.93 12.25
CA ALA A 75 -5.60 19.02 11.22
C ALA A 75 -6.51 19.03 9.99
N GLN A 76 -5.91 19.01 8.81
CA GLN A 76 -6.63 18.98 7.52
C GLN A 76 -6.78 17.55 7.01
N LEU A 77 -5.86 16.67 7.40
CA LEU A 77 -5.81 15.28 6.98
C LEU A 77 -5.46 14.36 8.14
N ALA A 78 -6.12 13.21 8.20
CA ALA A 78 -5.83 12.15 9.16
C ALA A 78 -5.38 10.87 8.45
N PHE A 79 -4.31 10.27 8.96
CA PHE A 79 -3.90 8.91 8.60
C PHE A 79 -4.43 7.92 9.62
N LEU A 80 -5.07 6.84 9.13
CA LEU A 80 -5.53 5.74 9.96
C LEU A 80 -4.65 4.51 9.70
N ALA A 81 -3.64 4.31 10.55
CA ALA A 81 -2.84 3.09 10.62
C ALA A 81 -3.42 2.13 11.67
N THR A 82 -4.73 1.90 11.60
CA THR A 82 -5.52 1.13 12.57
C THR A 82 -5.92 -0.24 12.02
N PRO A 83 -6.37 -1.16 12.89
CA PRO A 83 -7.16 -2.32 12.46
C PRO A 83 -8.40 -1.89 11.65
N HIS A 84 -8.97 -2.83 10.91
CA HIS A 84 -10.10 -2.60 10.00
C HIS A 84 -11.32 -2.05 10.73
N GLU A 85 -11.66 -2.66 11.86
CA GLU A 85 -12.76 -2.29 12.77
C GLU A 85 -12.59 -0.86 13.28
N GLY A 86 -11.36 -0.50 13.65
CA GLY A 86 -11.05 0.85 14.10
C GLY A 86 -11.24 1.88 12.98
N SER A 87 -10.89 1.52 11.74
CA SER A 87 -11.07 2.43 10.60
C SER A 87 -12.56 2.64 10.27
N LEU A 88 -13.35 1.56 10.29
CA LEU A 88 -14.81 1.61 10.13
C LEU A 88 -15.48 2.55 11.14
N GLU A 89 -15.01 2.55 12.38
CA GLU A 89 -15.54 3.41 13.44
C GLU A 89 -15.09 4.88 13.28
N ILE A 90 -13.81 5.10 12.97
CA ILE A 90 -13.16 6.41 13.10
C ILE A 90 -13.30 7.26 11.83
N ALA A 91 -13.14 6.65 10.64
CA ALA A 91 -13.14 7.39 9.38
C ALA A 91 -14.43 8.22 9.15
N PRO A 92 -15.66 7.69 9.37
CA PRO A 92 -16.88 8.48 9.18
C PRO A 92 -16.89 9.75 10.03
N GLN A 93 -16.54 9.63 11.30
CA GLN A 93 -16.60 10.75 12.24
C GLN A 93 -15.56 11.84 11.91
N LEU A 94 -14.40 11.46 11.37
CA LEU A 94 -13.39 12.41 10.92
C LEU A 94 -13.81 13.12 9.62
N LEU A 95 -14.47 12.41 8.71
CA LEU A 95 -15.03 12.99 7.49
C LEU A 95 -16.15 13.99 7.81
N ASP A 96 -17.03 13.66 8.76
CA ASP A 96 -18.09 14.55 9.26
C ASP A 96 -17.52 15.80 9.92
N ALA A 97 -16.37 15.68 10.59
CA ALA A 97 -15.61 16.81 11.14
C ALA A 97 -14.87 17.64 10.06
N GLY A 98 -14.98 17.28 8.79
CA GLY A 98 -14.42 18.02 7.66
C GLY A 98 -12.96 17.69 7.32
N LEU A 99 -12.37 16.66 7.95
CA LEU A 99 -11.03 16.21 7.59
C LEU A 99 -11.06 15.37 6.32
N ARG A 100 -9.94 15.34 5.61
CA ARG A 100 -9.66 14.26 4.66
C ARG A 100 -9.00 13.09 5.38
N VAL A 101 -9.21 11.87 4.88
CA VAL A 101 -8.74 10.64 5.51
C VAL A 101 -7.97 9.79 4.52
N VAL A 102 -6.79 9.30 4.92
CA VAL A 102 -6.06 8.22 4.25
C VAL A 102 -6.09 7.00 5.17
N ASP A 103 -6.89 5.99 4.81
CA ASP A 103 -7.02 4.74 5.53
C ASP A 103 -6.00 3.72 5.03
N LEU A 104 -5.14 3.20 5.92
CA LEU A 104 -4.17 2.15 5.57
C LEU A 104 -4.74 0.74 5.74
N SER A 105 -5.93 0.62 6.32
CA SER A 105 -6.62 -0.64 6.51
C SER A 105 -7.27 -1.14 5.21
N GLY A 106 -7.91 -2.31 5.26
CA GLY A 106 -8.75 -2.84 4.18
C GLY A 106 -10.22 -2.39 4.20
N ALA A 107 -10.63 -1.55 5.16
CA ALA A 107 -12.03 -1.20 5.41
C ALA A 107 -12.73 -0.65 4.17
N PHE A 108 -12.10 0.28 3.45
CA PHE A 108 -12.74 1.02 2.36
C PHE A 108 -12.18 0.69 0.97
N ARG A 109 -11.49 -0.45 0.81
CA ARG A 109 -10.79 -0.79 -0.45
C ARG A 109 -11.70 -1.36 -1.53
N PHE A 110 -12.84 -1.92 -1.17
CA PHE A 110 -13.73 -2.63 -2.09
C PHE A 110 -14.94 -1.79 -2.42
N ARG A 111 -15.34 -1.77 -3.70
CA ARG A 111 -16.59 -1.11 -4.11
C ARG A 111 -17.83 -1.88 -3.68
N ASP A 112 -17.76 -3.21 -3.73
CA ASP A 112 -18.84 -4.07 -3.30
C ASP A 112 -18.75 -4.35 -1.78
N PRO A 113 -19.72 -3.90 -0.98
CA PRO A 113 -19.73 -4.17 0.46
C PRO A 113 -19.72 -5.66 0.79
N GLY A 114 -20.38 -6.50 -0.03
CA GLY A 114 -20.43 -7.95 0.19
C GLY A 114 -19.05 -8.60 0.07
N THR A 115 -18.17 -8.05 -0.76
CA THR A 115 -16.77 -8.50 -0.85
C THR A 115 -16.04 -8.25 0.46
N PHE A 116 -16.22 -7.09 1.10
CA PHE A 116 -15.60 -6.83 2.41
C PHE A 116 -16.12 -7.80 3.48
N GLU A 117 -17.45 -7.96 3.61
CA GLU A 117 -18.06 -8.82 4.63
C GLU A 117 -17.54 -10.25 4.54
N ASN A 118 -17.52 -10.82 3.34
CA ASN A 118 -17.10 -12.19 3.09
C ASN A 118 -15.63 -12.45 3.41
N TRP A 119 -14.74 -11.48 3.15
CA TRP A 119 -13.29 -11.67 3.31
C TRP A 119 -12.74 -11.19 4.65
N TYR A 120 -13.42 -10.24 5.30
CA TYR A 120 -12.97 -9.65 6.56
C TYR A 120 -13.77 -10.16 7.76
N ASN A 121 -14.92 -10.80 7.56
CA ASN A 121 -15.83 -11.25 8.62
C ASN A 121 -16.22 -10.11 9.59
N LEU A 122 -16.46 -8.94 9.02
CA LEU A 122 -16.87 -7.71 9.70
C LEU A 122 -18.07 -7.12 8.97
N PRO A 123 -18.93 -6.32 9.65
CA PRO A 123 -20.02 -5.61 8.99
C PRO A 123 -19.50 -4.75 7.83
N ALA A 124 -20.23 -4.71 6.71
CA ALA A 124 -19.89 -3.86 5.60
C ALA A 124 -19.73 -2.39 6.04
N PRO A 125 -18.78 -1.65 5.46
CA PRO A 125 -18.78 -0.21 5.55
C PRO A 125 -20.05 0.36 4.93
N ASP A 126 -20.46 1.54 5.39
CA ASP A 126 -21.58 2.27 4.81
C ASP A 126 -21.40 2.48 3.30
N ALA A 127 -22.45 2.22 2.53
CA ALA A 127 -22.39 2.25 1.07
C ALA A 127 -22.10 3.66 0.52
N GLU A 128 -22.55 4.73 1.19
CA GLU A 128 -22.24 6.11 0.79
C GLU A 128 -20.77 6.43 1.04
N LEU A 129 -20.17 5.88 2.10
CA LEU A 129 -18.73 6.02 2.35
C LEU A 129 -17.90 5.24 1.33
N LEU A 130 -18.30 4.01 1.00
CA LEU A 130 -17.65 3.23 -0.06
C LEU A 130 -17.69 3.95 -1.42
N ALA A 131 -18.83 4.57 -1.76
CA ALA A 131 -18.96 5.35 -2.99
C ALA A 131 -18.06 6.60 -3.03
N GLN A 132 -17.72 7.16 -1.86
CA GLN A 132 -16.81 8.29 -1.72
C GLN A 132 -15.34 7.89 -1.66
N ALA A 133 -15.04 6.64 -1.29
CA ALA A 133 -13.67 6.16 -1.16
C ALA A 133 -12.99 6.03 -2.53
N VAL A 134 -11.77 6.56 -2.63
CA VAL A 134 -10.90 6.37 -3.80
C VAL A 134 -9.78 5.42 -3.45
N TYR A 135 -9.57 4.40 -4.28
CA TYR A 135 -8.45 3.49 -4.13
C TYR A 135 -7.12 4.22 -4.40
N GLY A 136 -6.26 4.26 -3.38
CA GLY A 136 -5.08 5.13 -3.29
C GLY A 136 -3.86 4.60 -4.04
N LEU A 137 -3.98 4.40 -5.34
CA LEU A 137 -2.87 4.02 -6.23
C LEU A 137 -2.64 5.14 -7.27
N PRO A 138 -1.84 6.18 -6.95
CA PRO A 138 -1.72 7.40 -7.77
C PRO A 138 -1.30 7.15 -9.22
N GLU A 139 -0.54 6.10 -9.49
CA GLU A 139 -0.14 5.69 -10.83
C GLU A 139 -1.35 5.41 -11.74
N LEU A 140 -2.44 4.90 -11.18
CA LEU A 140 -3.68 4.57 -11.91
C LEU A 140 -4.80 5.58 -11.66
N TYR A 141 -4.94 6.03 -10.42
CA TYR A 141 -6.10 6.79 -9.96
C TYR A 141 -5.77 8.22 -9.52
N GLY A 142 -4.58 8.74 -9.85
CA GLY A 142 -4.09 10.03 -9.36
C GLY A 142 -5.06 11.20 -9.55
N LYS A 143 -5.80 11.26 -10.67
CA LYS A 143 -6.84 12.28 -10.90
C LYS A 143 -7.98 12.22 -9.88
N ALA A 144 -8.41 11.01 -9.52
CA ALA A 144 -9.47 10.81 -8.52
C ALA A 144 -8.95 11.10 -7.11
N VAL A 145 -7.70 10.72 -6.80
CA VAL A 145 -7.08 10.91 -5.48
C VAL A 145 -7.00 12.40 -5.10
N ILE A 146 -6.72 13.31 -6.04
CA ILE A 146 -6.58 14.76 -5.76
C ILE A 146 -7.78 15.34 -5.02
N ASN A 147 -8.99 14.94 -5.41
CA ASN A 147 -10.25 15.46 -4.86
C ASN A 147 -10.90 14.54 -3.81
N ALA A 148 -10.27 13.41 -3.50
CA ALA A 148 -10.82 12.43 -2.58
C ALA A 148 -10.89 13.01 -1.15
N LYS A 149 -12.03 12.79 -0.48
CA LYS A 149 -12.13 13.01 0.97
C LYS A 149 -11.65 11.79 1.74
N LEU A 150 -11.90 10.58 1.21
CA LEU A 150 -11.47 9.32 1.75
C LEU A 150 -10.63 8.59 0.70
N VAL A 151 -9.38 8.29 1.05
CA VAL A 151 -8.50 7.43 0.25
C VAL A 151 -8.31 6.11 0.98
N ALA A 152 -8.68 5.02 0.32
CA ALA A 152 -8.39 3.66 0.78
C ALA A 152 -7.01 3.25 0.24
N ASN A 153 -6.00 3.31 1.09
CA ASN A 153 -4.64 2.98 0.70
C ASN A 153 -4.53 1.47 0.39
N PRO A 154 -3.95 1.10 -0.76
CA PRO A 154 -3.82 -0.29 -1.21
C PRO A 154 -3.14 -1.22 -0.22
N GLY A 155 -3.43 -2.51 -0.38
CA GLY A 155 -2.63 -3.57 0.20
C GLY A 155 -1.24 -3.66 -0.44
N CYS A 156 -0.27 -4.17 0.31
CA CYS A 156 1.11 -4.28 -0.15
C CYS A 156 1.30 -5.24 -1.33
N TYR A 157 0.67 -6.43 -1.31
CA TYR A 157 0.67 -7.33 -2.48
C TYR A 157 -0.17 -6.81 -3.66
N PRO A 158 -1.40 -6.29 -3.48
CA PRO A 158 -2.15 -5.65 -4.55
C PRO A 158 -1.33 -4.59 -5.25
N THR A 159 -0.58 -3.77 -4.51
CA THR A 159 0.28 -2.75 -5.11
C THR A 159 1.32 -3.35 -6.07
N SER A 160 2.05 -4.41 -5.67
CA SER A 160 3.06 -5.02 -6.55
C SER A 160 2.42 -5.74 -7.75
N VAL A 161 1.32 -6.45 -7.53
CA VAL A 161 0.65 -7.21 -8.59
C VAL A 161 -0.05 -6.30 -9.59
N ILE A 162 -0.81 -5.30 -9.11
CA ILE A 162 -1.56 -4.37 -9.97
C ILE A 162 -0.58 -3.53 -10.79
N LEU A 163 0.50 -3.00 -10.20
CA LEU A 163 1.52 -2.29 -10.96
C LEU A 163 2.26 -3.21 -11.93
N GLY A 164 2.44 -4.49 -11.60
CA GLY A 164 3.03 -5.45 -12.51
C GLY A 164 2.13 -5.82 -13.70
N LEU A 165 0.81 -5.90 -13.53
CA LEU A 165 -0.09 -6.45 -14.56
C LEU A 165 -0.93 -5.40 -15.31
N ARG A 166 -1.17 -4.23 -14.72
CA ARG A 166 -2.09 -3.24 -15.32
C ARG A 166 -1.71 -2.83 -16.76
N PRO A 167 -0.41 -2.63 -17.11
CA PRO A 167 -0.06 -2.31 -18.49
C PRO A 167 -0.51 -3.38 -19.50
N LEU A 168 -0.37 -4.66 -19.14
CA LEU A 168 -0.73 -5.79 -20.00
C LEU A 168 -2.25 -5.95 -20.13
N VAL A 169 -2.98 -5.72 -19.03
CA VAL A 169 -4.45 -5.71 -19.01
C VAL A 169 -5.00 -4.61 -19.92
N GLU A 170 -4.51 -3.38 -19.76
CA GLU A 170 -4.97 -2.21 -20.54
C GLU A 170 -4.64 -2.35 -22.04
N ALA A 171 -3.53 -3.01 -22.35
CA ALA A 171 -3.17 -3.31 -23.74
C ALA A 171 -3.97 -4.49 -24.33
N GLY A 172 -4.69 -5.26 -23.50
CA GLY A 172 -5.40 -6.47 -23.92
C GLY A 172 -4.47 -7.59 -24.37
N TRP A 173 -3.28 -7.71 -23.77
CA TRP A 173 -2.25 -8.67 -24.20
C TRP A 173 -2.26 -9.99 -23.45
N ILE A 174 -3.03 -10.10 -22.36
CA ILE A 174 -3.16 -11.33 -21.60
C ILE A 174 -4.05 -12.30 -22.39
N ALA A 175 -3.53 -13.50 -22.67
CA ALA A 175 -4.23 -14.53 -23.41
C ALA A 175 -5.48 -15.01 -22.64
N PRO A 176 -6.69 -14.93 -23.23
CA PRO A 176 -7.92 -15.32 -22.57
C PRO A 176 -7.93 -16.81 -22.23
N GLY A 177 -8.50 -17.18 -21.07
CA GLY A 177 -8.67 -18.59 -20.68
C GLY A 177 -7.40 -19.35 -20.29
N ARG A 178 -6.21 -18.72 -20.37
CA ARG A 178 -4.93 -19.32 -19.93
C ARG A 178 -4.62 -19.08 -18.45
N GLY A 179 -5.25 -18.05 -17.87
CA GLY A 179 -5.05 -17.61 -16.50
C GLY A 179 -3.74 -16.86 -16.27
N VAL A 180 -3.61 -16.28 -15.09
CA VAL A 180 -2.44 -15.56 -14.60
C VAL A 180 -2.05 -16.13 -13.24
N VAL A 181 -0.76 -16.41 -13.05
CA VAL A 181 -0.24 -16.86 -11.75
C VAL A 181 0.50 -15.70 -11.09
N CYS A 182 0.02 -15.27 -9.93
CA CYS A 182 0.63 -14.25 -9.08
C CYS A 182 1.31 -14.94 -7.89
N ASP A 183 2.59 -15.27 -8.03
CA ASP A 183 3.37 -15.90 -6.97
C ASP A 183 4.19 -14.84 -6.20
N CYS A 184 3.66 -14.45 -5.06
CA CYS A 184 4.13 -13.32 -4.26
C CYS A 184 4.85 -13.77 -3.00
N LYS A 185 5.94 -13.10 -2.65
CA LYS A 185 6.77 -13.39 -1.48
C LYS A 185 6.99 -12.12 -0.69
N SER A 186 6.76 -12.13 0.63
CA SER A 186 6.91 -10.96 1.49
C SER A 186 7.78 -11.25 2.70
N GLY A 187 8.52 -10.24 3.16
CA GLY A 187 9.10 -10.22 4.50
C GLY A 187 8.04 -10.15 5.60
N ALA A 188 8.43 -10.50 6.82
CA ALA A 188 7.53 -10.73 7.95
C ALA A 188 6.84 -9.49 8.52
N SER A 189 7.39 -8.29 8.30
CA SER A 189 6.75 -7.06 8.77
C SER A 189 5.36 -6.81 8.16
N GLY A 190 5.02 -7.46 7.04
CA GLY A 190 3.68 -7.42 6.45
C GLY A 190 2.59 -8.04 7.34
N ALA A 191 2.96 -8.92 8.27
CA ALA A 191 2.02 -9.56 9.20
C ALA A 191 1.63 -8.68 10.40
N GLY A 192 2.26 -7.50 10.55
CA GLY A 192 2.04 -6.58 11.65
C GLY A 192 2.91 -6.86 12.88
N LYS A 193 2.69 -6.09 13.95
CA LYS A 193 3.51 -6.09 15.17
C LYS A 193 2.97 -6.99 16.28
N GLU A 194 1.75 -7.51 16.12
CA GLU A 194 1.15 -8.41 17.10
C GLU A 194 1.95 -9.71 17.21
N PRO A 195 2.28 -10.17 18.42
CA PRO A 195 3.02 -11.40 18.60
C PRO A 195 2.15 -12.59 18.20
N LYS A 196 2.65 -13.39 17.27
CA LYS A 196 2.04 -14.65 16.84
C LYS A 196 3.10 -15.73 16.88
N ARG A 197 2.71 -16.96 17.19
CA ARG A 197 3.65 -18.09 17.33
C ARG A 197 4.51 -18.21 16.07
N GLU A 198 3.87 -18.16 14.92
CA GLU A 198 4.48 -18.35 13.62
C GLU A 198 5.40 -17.19 13.19
N LEU A 199 5.40 -16.06 13.91
CA LEU A 199 6.29 -14.91 13.70
C LEU A 199 7.41 -14.82 14.74
N GLN A 200 7.48 -15.78 15.68
CA GLN A 200 8.61 -15.85 16.60
C GLN A 200 9.90 -16.12 15.82
N PHE A 201 11.01 -15.53 16.27
CA PHE A 201 12.28 -15.54 15.54
C PHE A 201 12.68 -16.95 15.07
N VAL A 202 12.67 -17.94 15.97
CA VAL A 202 13.07 -19.32 15.65
C VAL A 202 12.10 -20.09 14.75
N GLU A 203 10.86 -19.62 14.60
CA GLU A 203 9.85 -20.22 13.70
C GLU A 203 9.89 -19.60 12.29
N LEU A 204 10.45 -18.38 12.19
CA LEU A 204 10.51 -17.56 10.98
C LEU A 204 11.89 -17.58 10.33
N ASP A 205 12.95 -17.47 11.12
CA ASP A 205 14.34 -17.44 10.66
C ASP A 205 14.70 -18.75 9.93
N GLU A 206 15.46 -18.65 8.84
CA GLU A 206 15.81 -19.78 7.97
C GLU A 206 14.59 -20.58 7.42
N ASN A 207 13.38 -20.03 7.46
CA ASN A 207 12.16 -20.68 7.01
C ASN A 207 11.50 -19.94 5.85
N PHE A 208 10.98 -20.69 4.87
CA PHE A 208 10.24 -20.16 3.72
C PHE A 208 8.99 -21.01 3.49
N ARG A 209 7.81 -20.39 3.61
CA ARG A 209 6.53 -21.14 3.58
C ARG A 209 5.43 -20.42 2.85
N ALA A 210 4.57 -21.18 2.17
CA ALA A 210 3.31 -20.69 1.63
C ALA A 210 2.29 -20.44 2.76
N TYR A 211 1.41 -19.48 2.56
CA TYR A 211 0.27 -19.21 3.45
C TYR A 211 -0.88 -18.58 2.67
N GLY A 212 -2.10 -18.62 3.21
CA GLY A 212 -3.24 -17.91 2.65
C GLY A 212 -3.65 -18.34 1.24
N LEU A 213 -3.27 -19.55 0.79
CA LEU A 213 -3.67 -20.04 -0.53
C LEU A 213 -5.19 -20.07 -0.64
N PHE A 214 -5.73 -19.45 -1.70
CA PHE A 214 -7.16 -19.25 -1.96
C PHE A 214 -7.96 -18.49 -0.88
N THR A 215 -7.31 -18.04 0.19
CA THR A 215 -7.94 -17.42 1.37
C THR A 215 -7.30 -16.08 1.74
N HIS A 216 -6.33 -15.60 0.97
CA HIS A 216 -5.68 -14.32 1.20
C HIS A 216 -6.60 -13.14 0.80
N ARG A 217 -6.89 -12.24 1.75
CA ARG A 217 -7.83 -11.11 1.59
C ARG A 217 -7.48 -10.10 0.49
N HIS A 218 -6.24 -10.11 0.04
CA HIS A 218 -5.79 -9.29 -1.10
C HIS A 218 -6.15 -9.88 -2.48
N ALA A 219 -6.56 -11.14 -2.58
CA ALA A 219 -6.99 -11.73 -3.85
C ALA A 219 -8.18 -10.98 -4.50
N PRO A 220 -9.28 -10.68 -3.79
CA PRO A 220 -10.38 -9.89 -4.37
C PRO A 220 -9.93 -8.49 -4.81
N GLU A 221 -9.01 -7.87 -4.06
CA GLU A 221 -8.49 -6.54 -4.34
C GLU A 221 -7.72 -6.53 -5.68
N VAL A 222 -6.88 -7.55 -5.91
CA VAL A 222 -6.19 -7.76 -7.19
C VAL A 222 -7.18 -7.96 -8.33
N THR A 223 -8.17 -8.83 -8.16
CA THR A 223 -9.14 -9.14 -9.23
C THR A 223 -10.01 -7.94 -9.60
N GLU A 224 -10.46 -7.16 -8.61
CA GLU A 224 -11.29 -5.98 -8.82
C GLU A 224 -10.52 -4.91 -9.61
N HIS A 225 -9.30 -4.58 -9.19
CA HIS A 225 -8.52 -3.51 -9.80
C HIS A 225 -7.84 -3.89 -11.12
N LEU A 226 -7.63 -5.19 -11.38
CA LEU A 226 -7.22 -5.67 -12.70
C LEU A 226 -8.41 -5.91 -13.64
N GLY A 227 -9.63 -6.06 -13.14
CA GLY A 227 -10.77 -6.45 -13.96
C GLY A 227 -10.63 -7.87 -14.55
N ILE A 228 -9.82 -8.73 -13.91
CA ILE A 228 -9.65 -10.13 -14.29
C ILE A 228 -10.53 -10.98 -13.39
N ALA A 229 -11.27 -11.92 -13.96
CA ALA A 229 -12.15 -12.80 -13.19
C ALA A 229 -11.33 -13.63 -12.18
N ALA A 230 -11.85 -13.82 -10.97
CA ALA A 230 -11.15 -14.57 -9.91
C ALA A 230 -10.75 -15.99 -10.34
N ARG A 231 -11.52 -16.65 -11.22
CA ARG A 231 -11.20 -17.97 -11.77
C ARG A 231 -9.99 -18.00 -12.71
N GLU A 232 -9.57 -16.83 -13.22
CA GLU A 232 -8.45 -16.67 -14.13
C GLU A 232 -7.17 -16.22 -13.40
N ILE A 233 -7.20 -16.09 -12.06
CA ILE A 233 -6.03 -15.73 -11.27
C ILE A 233 -5.76 -16.79 -10.20
N ILE A 234 -4.51 -17.28 -10.17
CA ILE A 234 -3.96 -17.98 -9.01
C ILE A 234 -3.14 -16.96 -8.22
N PHE A 235 -3.59 -16.61 -7.02
CA PHE A 235 -2.87 -15.72 -6.11
C PHE A 235 -2.27 -16.52 -4.95
N SER A 236 -0.95 -16.64 -4.96
CA SER A 236 -0.19 -17.42 -3.96
C SER A 236 0.73 -16.49 -3.18
N THR A 237 0.73 -16.62 -1.86
CA THR A 237 1.58 -15.82 -0.97
C THR A 237 2.53 -16.69 -0.17
N HIS A 238 3.76 -16.23 -0.04
CA HIS A 238 4.81 -16.88 0.73
C HIS A 238 5.46 -15.90 1.71
N LEU A 239 5.82 -16.40 2.88
CA LEU A 239 6.52 -15.66 3.92
C LEU A 239 8.01 -15.97 3.83
N LEU A 240 8.81 -14.92 3.62
CA LEU A 240 10.28 -14.98 3.57
C LEU A 240 10.88 -14.79 4.96
N PRO A 241 12.09 -15.33 5.22
CA PRO A 241 12.87 -15.05 6.42
C PRO A 241 13.58 -13.69 6.30
N LEU A 242 12.85 -12.66 5.88
CA LEU A 242 13.31 -11.29 5.71
C LEU A 242 12.42 -10.34 6.52
N ALA A 243 12.96 -9.24 7.01
CA ALA A 243 12.16 -8.26 7.73
C ALA A 243 11.16 -7.53 6.81
N ARG A 244 11.60 -7.11 5.62
CA ARG A 244 10.85 -6.23 4.70
C ARG A 244 11.05 -6.63 3.24
N GLY A 245 10.13 -6.12 2.43
CA GLY A 245 10.12 -6.26 0.98
C GLY A 245 9.11 -7.27 0.46
N ILE A 246 8.63 -7.03 -0.75
CA ILE A 246 7.80 -7.93 -1.54
C ILE A 246 8.47 -8.15 -2.89
N LEU A 247 8.46 -9.39 -3.35
CA LEU A 247 8.73 -9.75 -4.74
C LEU A 247 7.55 -10.57 -5.28
N SER A 248 6.91 -10.06 -6.32
CA SER A 248 5.82 -10.73 -7.04
C SER A 248 6.33 -11.21 -8.39
N THR A 249 6.32 -12.53 -8.59
CA THR A 249 6.59 -13.18 -9.88
C THR A 249 5.26 -13.49 -10.55
N LEU A 250 5.01 -12.86 -11.69
CA LEU A 250 3.71 -12.85 -12.37
C LEU A 250 3.87 -13.57 -13.71
N TYR A 251 3.26 -14.73 -13.82
CA TYR A 251 3.33 -15.57 -15.02
C TYR A 251 2.11 -15.30 -15.89
N VAL A 252 2.37 -14.90 -17.13
CA VAL A 252 1.37 -14.44 -18.08
C VAL A 252 1.59 -15.13 -19.42
N TRP A 253 0.50 -15.61 -20.03
CA TRP A 253 0.50 -15.99 -21.44
C TRP A 253 0.07 -14.78 -22.28
N LEU A 254 0.78 -14.53 -23.37
CA LEU A 254 0.52 -13.40 -24.25
C LEU A 254 -0.24 -13.86 -25.51
N GLU A 255 -1.25 -13.09 -25.89
CA GLU A 255 -1.92 -13.23 -27.18
C GLU A 255 -2.30 -11.84 -27.72
N PRO A 256 -1.81 -11.43 -28.90
CA PRO A 256 -0.84 -12.13 -29.74
C PRO A 256 0.57 -12.15 -29.13
N ARG A 257 1.46 -12.94 -29.74
CA ARG A 257 2.90 -12.98 -29.40
C ARG A 257 3.53 -11.59 -29.45
N ARG A 258 4.52 -11.35 -28.59
CA ARG A 258 5.27 -10.09 -28.51
C ARG A 258 6.76 -10.31 -28.54
N ASP A 259 7.51 -9.28 -28.90
CA ASP A 259 8.94 -9.20 -28.64
C ASP A 259 9.27 -8.36 -27.39
N ALA A 260 10.51 -8.45 -26.90
CA ALA A 260 10.92 -7.77 -25.69
C ALA A 260 10.88 -6.22 -25.81
N ALA A 261 11.11 -5.68 -27.01
CA ALA A 261 11.10 -4.24 -27.24
C ALA A 261 9.66 -3.68 -27.19
N GLU A 262 8.68 -4.43 -27.67
CA GLU A 262 7.25 -4.12 -27.53
C GLU A 262 6.83 -4.09 -26.05
N ILE A 263 7.24 -5.09 -25.26
CA ILE A 263 6.97 -5.12 -23.82
C ILE A 263 7.60 -3.91 -23.13
N GLU A 264 8.89 -3.67 -23.35
CA GLU A 264 9.59 -2.54 -22.73
C GLU A 264 8.93 -1.19 -23.09
N THR A 265 8.56 -1.02 -24.37
CA THR A 265 7.88 0.18 -24.85
C THR A 265 6.52 0.37 -24.18
N LEU A 266 5.73 -0.71 -24.02
CA LEU A 266 4.44 -0.67 -23.33
C LEU A 266 4.60 -0.14 -21.91
N TYR A 267 5.50 -0.73 -21.11
CA TYR A 267 5.69 -0.32 -19.72
C TYR A 267 6.23 1.10 -19.61
N ARG A 268 7.22 1.47 -20.43
CA ARG A 268 7.80 2.83 -20.42
C ARG A 268 6.76 3.88 -20.75
N ARG A 269 5.89 3.62 -21.73
CA ARG A 269 4.79 4.52 -22.08
C ARG A 269 3.74 4.59 -20.97
N PHE A 270 3.37 3.44 -20.41
CA PHE A 270 2.33 3.37 -19.38
C PHE A 270 2.73 4.12 -18.10
N TYR A 271 3.97 3.97 -17.67
CA TYR A 271 4.51 4.61 -16.46
C TYR A 271 5.27 5.92 -16.72
N ALA A 272 5.14 6.50 -17.91
CA ALA A 272 5.73 7.79 -18.22
C ALA A 272 5.22 8.87 -17.23
N GLY A 273 6.16 9.57 -16.57
CA GLY A 273 5.82 10.59 -15.57
C GLY A 273 5.35 10.04 -14.21
N ARG A 274 5.51 8.74 -13.95
CA ARG A 274 5.22 8.12 -12.64
C ARG A 274 6.51 7.91 -11.85
N PRO A 275 6.92 8.86 -10.97
CA PRO A 275 8.26 8.87 -10.41
C PRO A 275 8.53 7.70 -9.45
N MET A 276 7.49 7.09 -8.89
CA MET A 276 7.60 5.99 -7.93
C MET A 276 7.63 4.61 -8.58
N VAL A 277 7.66 4.52 -9.91
CA VAL A 277 7.85 3.26 -10.65
C VAL A 277 9.17 3.31 -11.42
N ARG A 278 10.03 2.31 -11.20
CA ARG A 278 11.31 2.18 -11.92
C ARG A 278 11.28 0.93 -12.80
N LEU A 279 11.60 1.10 -14.08
CA LEU A 279 11.63 0.01 -15.04
C LEU A 279 13.07 -0.47 -15.25
N TRP A 280 13.28 -1.76 -15.02
CA TRP A 280 14.55 -2.42 -15.30
C TRP A 280 14.66 -2.71 -16.81
N PRO A 281 15.86 -2.58 -17.41
CA PRO A 281 16.06 -2.97 -18.81
C PRO A 281 15.69 -4.42 -19.07
N ALA A 282 15.24 -4.73 -20.29
CA ALA A 282 14.90 -6.10 -20.68
C ALA A 282 16.01 -7.10 -20.32
N GLY A 283 15.62 -8.23 -19.71
CA GLY A 283 16.55 -9.28 -19.28
C GLY A 283 17.23 -9.03 -17.92
N ARG A 284 16.98 -7.88 -17.26
CA ARG A 284 17.36 -7.66 -15.86
C ARG A 284 16.13 -7.61 -14.96
N LEU A 285 16.30 -8.09 -13.73
CA LEU A 285 15.20 -8.25 -12.77
C LEU A 285 15.50 -7.49 -11.47
N PRO A 286 14.48 -6.92 -10.83
CA PRO A 286 14.65 -6.26 -9.55
C PRO A 286 14.84 -7.25 -8.42
N GLU A 287 15.43 -6.77 -7.33
CA GLU A 287 15.71 -7.53 -6.12
C GLU A 287 15.15 -6.79 -4.90
N VAL A 288 14.73 -7.55 -3.89
CA VAL A 288 14.13 -7.01 -2.66
C VAL A 288 15.03 -5.97 -1.97
N GLN A 289 16.34 -6.19 -1.97
CA GLN A 289 17.28 -5.28 -1.33
C GLN A 289 17.32 -3.89 -1.98
N HIS A 290 17.08 -3.78 -3.29
CA HIS A 290 17.18 -2.52 -4.03
C HIS A 290 16.00 -1.57 -3.81
N VAL A 291 14.89 -2.08 -3.24
CA VAL A 291 13.67 -1.32 -2.97
C VAL A 291 13.39 -1.13 -1.47
N ALA A 292 14.08 -1.90 -0.62
CA ALA A 292 13.94 -1.80 0.83
C ALA A 292 14.15 -0.35 1.32
N HIS A 293 13.26 0.10 2.21
CA HIS A 293 13.19 1.45 2.78
C HIS A 293 12.94 2.60 1.79
N THR A 294 12.54 2.28 0.55
CA THR A 294 12.17 3.28 -0.46
C THR A 294 10.66 3.28 -0.74
N ASN A 295 10.20 4.26 -1.51
CA ASN A 295 8.85 4.27 -2.06
C ASN A 295 8.79 3.80 -3.53
N PHE A 296 9.82 3.13 -4.04
CA PHE A 296 9.80 2.62 -5.42
C PHE A 296 9.09 1.27 -5.53
N CYS A 297 8.37 1.11 -6.64
CA CYS A 297 8.01 -0.18 -7.20
C CYS A 297 8.90 -0.41 -8.43
N ASP A 298 9.78 -1.40 -8.35
CA ASP A 298 10.66 -1.78 -9.45
C ASP A 298 10.02 -2.89 -10.26
N ILE A 299 10.04 -2.77 -11.58
CA ILE A 299 9.45 -3.75 -12.49
C ILE A 299 10.49 -4.16 -13.54
N GLY A 300 10.70 -5.46 -13.69
CA GLY A 300 11.46 -6.07 -14.77
C GLY A 300 10.69 -7.25 -15.36
N PHE A 301 11.19 -7.81 -16.47
CA PHE A 301 10.54 -8.96 -17.09
C PHE A 301 11.54 -9.86 -17.82
N ALA A 302 11.11 -11.11 -18.01
CA ALA A 302 11.72 -12.09 -18.90
C ALA A 302 10.66 -12.64 -19.85
N LEU A 303 10.97 -12.67 -21.14
CA LEU A 303 10.11 -13.17 -22.20
C LEU A 303 10.74 -14.43 -22.79
N ASP A 304 9.93 -15.45 -23.04
CA ASP A 304 10.42 -16.66 -23.69
C ASP A 304 10.71 -16.46 -25.18
N SER A 305 11.45 -17.40 -25.79
CA SER A 305 11.90 -17.26 -27.18
C SER A 305 10.77 -17.29 -28.22
N GLN A 306 9.57 -17.74 -27.84
CA GLN A 306 8.39 -17.76 -28.70
C GLN A 306 7.55 -16.49 -28.59
N GLY A 307 7.84 -15.61 -27.62
CA GLY A 307 7.05 -14.40 -27.37
C GLY A 307 5.67 -14.67 -26.78
N GLU A 308 5.43 -15.88 -26.25
CA GLU A 308 4.13 -16.34 -25.75
C GLU A 308 4.05 -16.36 -24.23
N ARG A 309 5.19 -16.50 -23.54
CA ARG A 309 5.22 -16.57 -22.08
C ARG A 309 6.06 -15.44 -21.53
N LEU A 310 5.41 -14.61 -20.72
CA LEU A 310 6.01 -13.48 -20.05
C LEU A 310 6.03 -13.73 -18.55
N VAL A 311 7.19 -13.54 -17.93
CA VAL A 311 7.33 -13.44 -16.49
C VAL A 311 7.63 -11.99 -16.15
N VAL A 312 6.71 -11.34 -15.44
CA VAL A 312 6.93 -10.00 -14.88
C VAL A 312 7.36 -10.14 -13.43
N VAL A 313 8.38 -9.41 -13.02
CA VAL A 313 8.82 -9.34 -11.63
C VAL A 313 8.61 -7.92 -11.14
N SER A 314 7.72 -7.75 -10.17
CA SER A 314 7.50 -6.49 -9.46
C SER A 314 8.03 -6.60 -8.04
N CYS A 315 8.78 -5.59 -7.60
CA CYS A 315 9.42 -5.57 -6.30
C CYS A 315 9.21 -4.22 -5.59
N LEU A 316 8.85 -4.24 -4.31
CA LEU A 316 8.65 -3.03 -3.50
C LEU A 316 8.93 -3.25 -2.02
N ASP A 317 9.16 -2.19 -1.24
CA ASP A 317 9.11 -2.28 0.23
C ASP A 317 7.66 -2.33 0.71
N ASN A 318 7.28 -3.41 1.43
CA ASN A 318 5.91 -3.64 1.88
C ASN A 318 5.39 -2.61 2.90
N LEU A 319 6.27 -1.90 3.61
CA LEU A 319 5.93 -0.82 4.54
C LEU A 319 6.15 0.56 3.90
N GLY A 320 7.04 0.68 2.93
CA GLY A 320 7.21 1.86 2.07
C GLY A 320 6.09 1.94 1.03
N LYS A 321 6.42 1.65 -0.24
CA LYS A 321 5.46 1.67 -1.35
C LYS A 321 4.26 0.73 -1.18
N GLY A 322 4.37 -0.30 -0.36
CA GLY A 322 3.26 -1.19 -0.03
C GLY A 322 2.31 -0.68 1.05
N ALA A 323 2.65 0.40 1.77
CA ALA A 323 1.82 0.92 2.85
C ALA A 323 2.03 2.44 3.10
N ALA A 324 2.96 2.81 3.97
CA ALA A 324 3.11 4.17 4.49
C ALA A 324 3.62 5.17 3.46
N GLY A 325 4.56 4.75 2.61
CA GLY A 325 5.06 5.58 1.53
C GLY A 325 3.98 5.86 0.48
N GLN A 326 3.18 4.86 0.12
CA GLN A 326 1.99 5.04 -0.72
C GLN A 326 0.98 6.00 -0.08
N ALA A 327 0.76 5.90 1.23
CA ALA A 327 -0.15 6.78 1.94
C ALA A 327 0.32 8.25 1.91
N VAL A 328 1.63 8.49 2.07
CA VAL A 328 2.22 9.83 1.91
C VAL A 328 2.16 10.30 0.44
N GLN A 329 2.33 9.40 -0.54
CA GLN A 329 2.13 9.72 -1.96
C GLN A 329 0.67 10.13 -2.26
N ASN A 330 -0.31 9.45 -1.64
CA ASN A 330 -1.71 9.82 -1.69
C ASN A 330 -1.96 11.20 -1.06
N MET A 331 -1.38 11.46 0.13
CA MET A 331 -1.43 12.79 0.75
C MET A 331 -0.84 13.87 -0.16
N ASN A 332 0.29 13.61 -0.82
CA ASN A 332 0.90 14.55 -1.74
C ASN A 332 -0.07 14.93 -2.86
N ALA A 333 -0.71 13.94 -3.48
CA ALA A 333 -1.73 14.19 -4.50
C ALA A 333 -2.94 14.96 -3.95
N MET A 334 -3.45 14.60 -2.77
CA MET A 334 -4.59 15.27 -2.14
C MET A 334 -4.29 16.73 -1.79
N MET A 335 -3.08 17.04 -1.34
CA MET A 335 -2.70 18.36 -0.83
C MET A 335 -1.95 19.22 -1.86
N GLY A 336 -1.81 18.73 -3.10
CA GLY A 336 -1.19 19.46 -4.21
C GLY A 336 0.33 19.58 -4.12
N PHE A 337 1.00 18.64 -3.44
CA PHE A 337 2.45 18.51 -3.48
C PHE A 337 2.90 17.67 -4.69
N GLU A 338 4.17 17.79 -5.07
CA GLU A 338 4.76 16.86 -6.04
C GLU A 338 4.71 15.43 -5.48
N GLU A 339 4.39 14.46 -6.34
CA GLU A 339 4.10 13.08 -5.95
C GLU A 339 5.22 12.44 -5.11
N ALA A 340 6.48 12.78 -5.40
CA ALA A 340 7.69 12.24 -4.74
C ALA A 340 8.10 12.97 -3.45
N THR A 341 7.40 14.04 -3.03
CA THR A 341 7.81 14.88 -1.89
C THR A 341 7.91 14.05 -0.60
N GLY A 342 9.07 14.11 0.07
CA GLY A 342 9.33 13.38 1.32
C GLY A 342 9.42 11.86 1.19
N LEU A 343 9.58 11.32 -0.03
CA LEU A 343 9.58 9.88 -0.32
C LEU A 343 10.89 9.35 -0.94
N GLN A 344 11.88 10.22 -1.13
CA GLN A 344 13.19 9.89 -1.72
C GLN A 344 14.32 9.92 -0.69
#